data_AF-A0A356TUG5-F1
#
_entry.id   AF-A0A356TUG5-F1
#
_cell.length_a   1.000
_cell.length_b   1.000
_cell.length_c   1.000
_cell.angle_alpha   90.00
_cell.angle_beta   90.00
_cell.angle_gamma   90.00
#
_symmetry.space_group_name_H-M   'P 1'
#
loop_
_entity.id
_entity.type
_entity.pdbx_description
1 polymer ?
#
loop_
_entity_poly.entity_id
_entity_poly.type
_entity_poly.pdbx_seq_one_letter_code
_entity_poly.pdbx_strand_id
1 'polypeptide(L)'
;MRALTLSTAVALLALGCTFEGMVTPPDLDGGPVIDRDADPFPGWRRCRGGDGGAGDASCGDASAPPPVDAGPPPPPCNEISFRYVNPGASTVWVSGSFTPRSTDPSEWARDPSEGALEMVNDGTGVWTLTTLIEPFGRHEYKLIIDGTDWIADPNAEELVPDGFGGQNGVLLVCTTGCGEIDAFDWRDAVMYFAMVDRFRDSDGRADPVPGATGGDATRGPSGQYEGGDLPGATGALDYLADLGVTAVWLSAPYENRDSAGAAIDPASDSHQYSAYHGYWPSPANIDYSDPRNPSPRPAVESRIGSASDLRTFVDTAHATTGADGRPMKVLFDYVMNHVDIDSGLHAAHPDWFARRGDGRLPLCGPENLWDDPYWGTRCAFT
;
A
#
# COMPACT_ATOMS: atom_id res chain seq x y z
N MET A 1 -56.47 42.74 -12.42
CA MET A 1 -55.58 42.14 -11.41
C MET A 1 -54.45 41.44 -12.15
N ARG A 2 -53.20 41.81 -11.81
CA ARG A 2 -51.89 41.18 -12.09
C ARG A 2 -51.57 40.87 -13.58
N ALA A 3 -50.77 41.66 -14.31
CA ALA A 3 -49.36 42.11 -14.19
C ALA A 3 -48.36 41.15 -14.88
N LEU A 4 -47.56 41.77 -15.76
CA LEU A 4 -46.44 41.26 -16.57
C LEU A 4 -45.36 40.52 -15.76
N THR A 5 -44.55 39.70 -16.46
CA THR A 5 -43.08 39.75 -16.31
C THR A 5 -42.36 39.22 -17.56
N LEU A 6 -41.22 39.85 -17.83
CA LEU A 6 -40.32 39.76 -18.99
C LEU A 6 -38.92 39.37 -18.47
N SER A 7 -38.07 38.85 -19.37
CA SER A 7 -36.59 38.72 -19.26
C SER A 7 -36.07 37.63 -18.29
N THR A 8 -34.92 36.95 -18.49
CA THR A 8 -33.72 37.24 -19.28
C THR A 8 -32.92 35.95 -19.50
N ALA A 9 -32.05 35.94 -20.51
CA ALA A 9 -31.00 34.95 -20.74
C ALA A 9 -30.08 34.79 -19.52
N VAL A 10 -29.69 33.54 -19.22
CA VAL A 10 -28.60 33.24 -18.29
C VAL A 10 -27.37 32.93 -19.14
N ALA A 11 -26.38 33.80 -19.04
CA ALA A 11 -25.04 33.60 -19.57
C ALA A 11 -24.38 32.41 -18.83
N LEU A 12 -23.73 31.52 -19.59
CA LEU A 12 -22.72 30.62 -19.04
C LEU A 12 -21.60 31.49 -18.45
N LEU A 13 -21.56 31.62 -17.13
CA LEU A 13 -20.37 32.04 -16.41
C LEU A 13 -19.49 30.81 -16.22
N ALA A 14 -18.29 30.87 -16.79
CA ALA A 14 -17.17 30.07 -16.33
C ALA A 14 -16.97 30.36 -14.83
N LEU A 15 -17.31 29.38 -13.98
CA LEU A 15 -16.89 29.38 -12.59
C LEU A 15 -15.39 29.07 -12.56
N GLY A 16 -14.60 30.11 -12.77
CA GLY A 16 -13.24 30.12 -12.25
C GLY A 16 -13.33 30.05 -10.73
N CYS A 17 -12.49 29.22 -10.11
CA CYS A 17 -12.32 29.17 -8.66
C CYS A 17 -11.76 30.51 -8.17
N THR A 18 -12.63 31.49 -7.94
CA THR A 18 -12.32 32.64 -7.11
C THR A 18 -12.73 32.31 -5.67
N PHE A 19 -11.74 32.21 -4.81
CA PHE A 19 -11.91 32.23 -3.35
C PHE A 19 -12.52 33.59 -2.94
N GLU A 20 -13.85 33.69 -2.93
CA GLU A 20 -14.55 34.70 -2.15
C GLU A 20 -15.16 34.02 -0.93
N GLY A 21 -14.44 34.11 0.17
CA GLY A 21 -14.80 33.46 1.43
C GLY A 21 -13.57 33.14 2.24
N MET A 22 -12.80 34.17 2.59
CA MET A 22 -11.84 34.05 3.67
C MET A 22 -12.66 33.92 4.97
N VAL A 23 -13.18 32.73 5.22
CA VAL A 23 -13.54 32.31 6.57
C VAL A 23 -12.20 32.16 7.26
N THR A 24 -11.82 33.17 8.03
CA THR A 24 -10.80 32.96 9.05
C THR A 24 -11.21 31.71 9.82
N PRO A 25 -10.35 30.69 9.91
CA PRO A 25 -10.67 29.54 10.76
C PRO A 25 -11.09 30.08 12.13
N PRO A 26 -12.17 29.56 12.74
CA PRO A 26 -12.42 29.88 14.14
C PRO A 26 -11.13 29.61 14.89
N ASP A 27 -10.69 30.57 15.71
CA ASP A 27 -9.56 30.36 16.63
C ASP A 27 -9.80 29.03 17.33
N LEU A 28 -8.99 28.03 16.99
CA LEU A 28 -8.94 26.76 17.70
C LEU A 28 -8.12 26.95 18.98
N ASP A 29 -8.48 27.97 19.78
CA ASP A 29 -8.02 28.13 21.17
C ASP A 29 -8.69 27.11 22.11
N GLY A 30 -9.31 26.07 21.53
CA GLY A 30 -9.95 24.96 22.24
C GLY A 30 -9.55 23.60 21.69
N GLY A 31 -8.41 23.46 21.02
CA GLY A 31 -7.79 22.13 20.83
C GLY A 31 -7.66 21.44 22.20
N PRO A 32 -7.72 20.09 22.28
CA PRO A 32 -7.55 19.40 23.54
C PRO A 32 -6.26 19.88 24.20
N VAL A 33 -6.39 20.53 25.35
CA VAL A 33 -5.25 20.84 26.20
C VAL A 33 -4.76 19.48 26.66
N ILE A 34 -3.70 18.97 26.03
CA ILE A 34 -2.89 17.92 26.64
C ILE A 34 -2.28 18.59 27.86
N ASP A 35 -2.95 18.42 28.99
CA ASP A 35 -2.40 18.78 30.28
C ASP A 35 -1.12 17.97 30.44
N ARG A 36 0.03 18.63 30.23
CA ARG A 36 1.36 18.02 30.35
C ARG A 36 1.67 17.60 31.80
N ASP A 37 0.84 18.01 32.75
CA ASP A 37 0.98 17.78 34.18
C ASP A 37 -0.10 16.84 34.77
N ALA A 38 -1.22 16.59 34.06
CA ALA A 38 -2.15 15.52 34.42
C ALA A 38 -1.59 14.17 33.95
N ASP A 39 -1.12 13.38 34.90
CA ASP A 39 -0.72 11.99 34.67
C ASP A 39 -1.98 11.13 34.46
N PRO A 40 -2.30 10.66 33.24
CA PRO A 40 -3.46 9.82 32.98
C PRO A 40 -3.16 8.34 33.25
N PHE A 41 -1.91 7.97 33.57
CA PHE A 41 -1.44 6.59 33.54
C PHE A 41 -0.75 6.21 34.85
N PRO A 42 -1.41 5.51 35.78
CA PRO A 42 -0.71 4.95 36.93
C PRO A 42 0.15 3.78 36.46
N GLY A 43 1.45 4.01 36.17
CA GLY A 43 2.43 2.91 36.10
C GLY A 43 3.63 3.03 35.16
N TRP A 44 3.71 3.99 34.24
CA TRP A 44 4.82 4.04 33.26
C TRP A 44 5.94 5.00 33.68
N ARG A 45 7.21 4.56 33.56
CA ARG A 45 8.38 5.39 33.84
C ARG A 45 8.47 6.54 32.84
N ARG A 46 8.57 7.79 33.33
CA ARG A 46 9.01 8.93 32.52
C ARG A 46 10.47 8.75 32.12
N CYS A 47 10.79 8.92 30.82
CA CYS A 47 12.17 9.00 30.36
C CYS A 47 12.88 10.17 31.04
N ARG A 48 13.99 9.89 31.73
CA ARG A 48 14.85 10.93 32.31
C ARG A 48 15.99 11.21 31.35
N GLY A 49 16.41 12.47 31.29
CA GLY A 49 17.59 12.84 30.52
C GLY A 49 18.80 12.05 30.99
N GLY A 50 19.35 11.22 30.10
CA GLY A 50 20.49 10.33 30.38
C GLY A 50 20.31 8.87 29.97
N ASP A 51 19.10 8.44 29.61
CA ASP A 51 18.78 7.03 29.33
C ASP A 51 19.09 6.58 27.88
N GLY A 52 19.74 7.43 27.07
CA GLY A 52 20.11 7.16 25.68
C GLY A 52 21.22 6.11 25.52
N GLY A 53 20.91 4.86 25.84
CA GLY A 53 21.63 3.69 25.33
C GLY A 53 20.98 3.22 24.05
N ALA A 54 21.79 2.96 23.02
CA ALA A 54 21.31 2.40 21.75
C ALA A 54 20.57 1.08 22.02
N GLY A 55 19.23 1.09 21.96
CA GLY A 55 18.43 -0.11 22.18
C GLY A 55 16.98 0.11 22.58
N ASP A 56 16.58 1.29 23.09
CA ASP A 56 15.17 1.63 23.21
C ASP A 56 14.75 2.58 22.08
N ALA A 57 13.73 2.18 21.31
CA ALA A 57 13.12 3.03 20.28
C ALA A 57 12.08 4.00 20.87
N SER A 58 11.97 4.06 22.21
CA SER A 58 10.96 4.87 22.89
C SER A 58 11.44 6.29 23.17
N CYS A 59 12.75 6.51 23.34
CA CYS A 59 13.29 7.76 23.87
C CYS A 59 14.61 8.24 23.23
N GLY A 60 14.91 7.84 22.00
CA GLY A 60 16.06 8.36 21.25
C GLY A 60 15.82 9.75 20.65
N ASP A 61 16.72 10.70 20.90
CA ASP A 61 16.90 11.91 20.08
C ASP A 61 17.26 11.47 18.66
N ALA A 62 16.26 11.37 17.79
CA ALA A 62 16.45 11.08 16.38
C ALA A 62 17.21 12.24 15.74
N SER A 63 18.53 12.06 15.60
CA SER A 63 19.25 12.68 14.49
C SER A 63 18.47 12.30 13.24
N ALA A 64 17.97 13.29 12.50
CA ALA A 64 17.17 13.05 11.30
C ALA A 64 17.87 11.97 10.46
N PRO A 65 17.22 10.83 10.17
CA PRO A 65 17.84 9.79 9.35
C PRO A 65 18.26 10.42 8.01
N PRO A 66 19.34 9.92 7.38
CA PRO A 66 19.68 10.35 6.03
C PRO A 66 18.43 10.21 5.15
N PRO A 67 18.25 11.07 4.12
CA PRO A 67 17.08 11.02 3.26
C PRO A 67 16.95 9.60 2.73
N VAL A 68 15.96 8.89 3.26
CA VAL A 68 15.56 7.59 2.73
C VAL A 68 15.12 7.87 1.30
N ASP A 69 15.74 7.19 0.35
CA ASP A 69 15.28 7.17 -1.03
C ASP A 69 13.83 6.70 -0.98
N ALA A 70 12.88 7.62 -1.17
CA ALA A 70 11.44 7.42 -0.92
C ALA A 70 10.78 6.48 -1.95
N GLY A 71 11.58 5.63 -2.58
CA GLY A 71 11.28 5.00 -3.84
C GLY A 71 11.23 6.03 -4.97
N PRO A 72 11.09 5.55 -6.22
CA PRO A 72 10.77 6.45 -7.32
C PRO A 72 9.50 7.24 -6.95
N PRO A 73 9.45 8.56 -7.22
CA PRO A 73 8.24 9.34 -7.03
C PRO A 73 7.07 8.66 -7.78
N PRO A 74 5.84 8.77 -7.29
CA PRO A 74 4.68 8.24 -8.02
C PRO A 74 4.69 8.78 -9.45
N PRO A 75 4.22 7.99 -10.43
CA PRO A 75 4.15 8.43 -11.82
C PRO A 75 3.50 9.80 -11.93
N PRO A 76 4.01 10.69 -12.79
CA PRO A 76 3.41 12.00 -12.95
C PRO A 76 1.98 11.87 -13.49
N CYS A 77 1.10 12.82 -13.18
CA CYS A 77 -0.32 12.74 -13.56
C CYS A 77 -0.59 12.64 -15.06
N ASN A 78 0.41 12.93 -15.90
CA ASN A 78 0.34 12.83 -17.35
C ASN A 78 0.91 11.53 -17.90
N GLU A 79 1.40 10.62 -17.05
CA GLU A 79 1.71 9.25 -17.45
C GLU A 79 0.40 8.46 -17.56
N ILE A 80 -0.01 8.19 -18.80
CA ILE A 80 -1.28 7.54 -19.12
C ILE A 80 -1.00 6.14 -19.66
N SER A 81 -1.76 5.16 -19.16
CA SER A 81 -1.72 3.78 -19.63
C SER A 81 -2.98 3.42 -20.42
N PHE A 82 -2.81 3.10 -21.71
CA PHE A 82 -3.85 2.58 -22.59
C PHE A 82 -3.82 1.06 -22.59
N ARG A 83 -4.99 0.43 -22.58
CA ARG A 83 -5.14 -1.03 -22.70
C ARG A 83 -6.31 -1.38 -23.61
N TYR A 84 -6.06 -2.21 -24.61
CA TYR A 84 -7.07 -2.68 -25.55
C TYR A 84 -6.92 -4.18 -25.81
N VAL A 85 -8.03 -4.91 -25.94
CA VAL A 85 -8.01 -6.37 -26.16
C VAL A 85 -8.56 -6.68 -27.54
N ASN A 86 -7.69 -7.15 -28.42
CA ASN A 86 -8.05 -7.64 -29.74
C ASN A 86 -6.99 -8.64 -30.25
N PRO A 87 -7.25 -9.96 -30.12
CA PRO A 87 -6.34 -11.01 -30.61
C PRO A 87 -6.22 -11.08 -32.14
N GLY A 88 -7.16 -10.49 -32.88
CA GLY A 88 -7.16 -10.49 -34.34
C GLY A 88 -6.42 -9.31 -34.96
N ALA A 89 -6.12 -8.27 -34.19
CA ALA A 89 -5.36 -7.12 -34.66
C ALA A 89 -3.90 -7.49 -34.92
N SER A 90 -3.32 -6.92 -35.97
CA SER A 90 -1.90 -6.94 -36.30
C SER A 90 -1.19 -5.69 -35.79
N THR A 91 -1.88 -4.55 -35.72
CA THR A 91 -1.39 -3.32 -35.07
C THR A 91 -2.51 -2.58 -34.35
N VAL A 92 -2.15 -1.87 -33.27
CA VAL A 92 -3.03 -0.95 -32.56
C VAL A 92 -2.26 0.32 -32.24
N TRP A 93 -2.79 1.47 -32.67
CA TRP A 93 -2.20 2.78 -32.39
C TRP A 93 -3.19 3.69 -31.68
N VAL A 94 -2.69 4.65 -30.91
CA VAL A 94 -3.47 5.70 -30.26
C VAL A 94 -3.23 7.02 -30.97
N SER A 95 -4.30 7.73 -31.31
CA SER A 95 -4.22 9.04 -31.95
C SER A 95 -5.33 9.96 -31.44
N GLY A 96 -5.02 11.23 -31.23
CA GLY A 96 -5.93 12.21 -30.66
C GLY A 96 -5.43 13.64 -30.81
N SER A 97 -6.07 14.56 -30.08
CA SER A 97 -5.68 15.98 -30.09
C SER A 97 -4.27 16.24 -29.53
N PHE A 98 -3.68 15.28 -28.82
CA PHE A 98 -2.27 15.28 -28.36
C PHE A 98 -1.28 14.74 -29.40
N THR A 99 -1.73 14.22 -30.54
CA THR A 99 -0.90 13.81 -31.69
C THR A 99 -1.28 14.61 -32.94
N PRO A 100 -1.10 15.95 -32.96
CA PRO A 100 -1.50 16.76 -34.11
C PRO A 100 -0.59 16.47 -35.32
N ARG A 101 -1.18 16.25 -36.50
CA ARG A 101 -0.43 16.11 -37.76
C ARG A 101 -0.26 17.42 -38.52
N SER A 102 -0.95 18.48 -38.09
CA SER A 102 -0.85 19.83 -38.66
C SER A 102 -1.14 20.89 -37.61
N THR A 103 -1.16 22.16 -38.01
CA THR A 103 -1.58 23.27 -37.14
C THR A 103 -3.08 23.27 -36.86
N ASP A 104 -3.87 22.45 -37.55
CA ASP A 104 -5.28 22.25 -37.27
C ASP A 104 -5.44 21.19 -36.16
N PRO A 105 -5.98 21.55 -34.98
CA PRO A 105 -6.12 20.62 -33.85
C PRO A 105 -7.13 19.49 -34.09
N SER A 106 -7.93 19.56 -35.16
CA SER A 106 -8.84 18.49 -35.58
C SER A 106 -8.16 17.43 -36.47
N GLU A 107 -6.92 17.69 -36.91
CA GLU A 107 -6.15 16.75 -37.72
C GLU A 107 -5.16 15.96 -36.87
N TRP A 108 -5.52 14.71 -36.57
CA TRP A 108 -4.69 13.80 -35.77
C TRP A 108 -3.80 12.92 -36.66
N ALA A 109 -2.69 12.44 -36.10
CA ALA A 109 -1.75 11.53 -36.75
C ALA A 109 -2.43 10.24 -37.20
N ARG A 110 -2.18 9.81 -38.45
CA ARG A 110 -2.85 8.62 -39.02
C ARG A 110 -2.05 7.35 -38.85
N ASP A 111 -0.76 7.48 -38.64
CA ASP A 111 0.18 6.38 -38.47
C ASP A 111 1.40 6.85 -37.67
N PRO A 112 2.30 5.94 -37.27
CA PRO A 112 3.47 6.27 -36.46
C PRO A 112 4.46 7.22 -37.13
N SER A 113 4.51 7.27 -38.47
CA SER A 113 5.34 8.24 -39.19
C SER A 113 4.80 9.67 -39.09
N GLU A 114 3.51 9.82 -38.80
CA GLU A 114 2.84 11.09 -38.49
C GLU A 114 2.76 11.38 -36.98
N GLY A 115 3.24 10.47 -36.12
CA GLY A 115 3.26 10.63 -34.66
C GLY A 115 2.14 9.92 -33.89
N ALA A 116 1.39 9.00 -34.52
CA ALA A 116 0.47 8.13 -33.78
C ALA A 116 1.28 7.21 -32.84
N LEU A 117 0.74 6.95 -31.65
CA LEU A 117 1.48 6.23 -30.60
C LEU A 117 1.25 4.72 -30.74
N GLU A 118 2.31 3.96 -30.94
CA GLU A 118 2.23 2.50 -31.12
C GLU A 118 1.99 1.76 -29.79
N MET A 119 1.01 0.86 -29.76
CA MET A 119 0.80 -0.06 -28.64
C MET A 119 1.55 -1.37 -28.86
N VAL A 120 1.98 -1.99 -27.77
CA VAL A 120 2.71 -3.27 -27.77
C VAL A 120 1.76 -4.42 -27.44
N ASN A 121 1.79 -5.48 -28.24
CA ASN A 121 1.04 -6.72 -27.98
C ASN A 121 1.86 -7.64 -27.06
N ASP A 122 1.23 -8.17 -26.02
CA ASP A 122 1.85 -9.14 -25.09
C ASP A 122 1.92 -10.58 -25.65
N GLY A 123 1.46 -10.79 -26.89
CA GLY A 123 1.39 -12.10 -27.55
C GLY A 123 0.08 -12.85 -27.30
N THR A 124 -0.80 -12.33 -26.44
CA THR A 124 -2.13 -12.90 -26.14
C THR A 124 -3.28 -12.10 -26.77
N GLY A 125 -2.98 -11.00 -27.45
CA GLY A 125 -3.97 -10.08 -28.00
C GLY A 125 -4.34 -8.93 -27.07
N VAL A 126 -3.58 -8.73 -25.98
CA VAL A 126 -3.69 -7.54 -25.14
C VAL A 126 -2.64 -6.55 -25.60
N TRP A 127 -3.10 -5.37 -25.98
CA TRP A 127 -2.32 -4.25 -26.44
C TRP A 127 -2.19 -3.24 -25.31
N THR A 128 -0.97 -2.79 -25.01
CA THR A 128 -0.69 -1.79 -23.98
C THR A 128 0.24 -0.69 -24.46
N LEU A 129 0.06 0.51 -23.91
CA LEU A 129 0.97 1.64 -24.08
C LEU A 129 0.96 2.46 -22.79
N THR A 130 2.12 2.73 -22.22
CA THR A 130 2.29 3.71 -21.13
C THR A 130 3.16 4.83 -21.65
N THR A 131 2.67 6.06 -21.60
CA THR A 131 3.36 7.23 -22.16
C THR A 131 2.95 8.52 -21.46
N LEU A 132 3.80 9.54 -21.57
CA LEU A 132 3.45 10.89 -21.16
C LEU A 132 2.57 11.55 -22.23
N ILE A 133 1.46 12.16 -21.83
CA ILE A 133 0.57 12.92 -22.72
C ILE A 133 0.71 14.42 -22.43
N GLU A 134 0.91 15.20 -23.48
CA GLU A 134 0.94 16.66 -23.44
C GLU A 134 0.19 17.26 -24.65
N PRO A 135 -0.32 18.50 -24.54
CA PRO A 135 -0.37 19.35 -23.35
C PRO A 135 -1.31 18.78 -22.27
N PHE A 136 -1.31 19.36 -21.07
CA PHE A 136 -2.33 19.02 -20.07
C PHE A 136 -3.70 19.57 -20.50
N GLY A 137 -4.76 18.89 -20.11
CA GLY A 137 -6.12 19.30 -20.40
C GLY A 137 -7.02 18.16 -20.83
N ARG A 138 -8.10 18.54 -21.50
CA ARG A 138 -9.07 17.61 -22.06
C ARG A 138 -8.67 17.29 -23.50
N HIS A 139 -8.60 16.00 -23.81
CA HIS A 139 -8.25 15.49 -25.12
C HIS A 139 -9.34 14.58 -25.67
N GLU A 140 -9.48 14.61 -26.99
CA GLU A 140 -10.28 13.64 -27.73
C GLU A 140 -9.32 12.69 -28.45
N TYR A 141 -9.63 11.40 -28.47
CA TYR A 141 -8.78 10.38 -29.05
C TYR A 141 -9.56 9.19 -29.61
N LYS A 142 -8.87 8.38 -30.41
CA LYS A 142 -9.33 7.12 -30.99
C LYS A 142 -8.21 6.08 -31.00
N LEU A 143 -8.60 4.82 -31.16
CA LEU A 143 -7.70 3.73 -31.51
C LEU A 143 -7.73 3.51 -33.02
N ILE A 144 -6.58 3.23 -33.61
CA ILE A 144 -6.43 2.86 -35.03
C ILE A 144 -6.03 1.39 -35.07
N ILE A 145 -6.94 0.54 -35.54
CA ILE A 145 -6.71 -0.91 -35.67
C ILE A 145 -6.25 -1.20 -37.10
N ASP A 146 -5.17 -1.96 -37.23
CA ASP A 146 -4.61 -2.40 -38.52
C ASP A 146 -4.36 -1.26 -39.52
N GLY A 147 -4.12 -0.05 -39.01
CA GLY A 147 -3.83 1.16 -39.78
C GLY A 147 -5.01 1.78 -40.54
N THR A 148 -6.19 1.17 -40.53
CA THR A 148 -7.36 1.67 -41.28
C THR A 148 -8.60 1.89 -40.43
N ASP A 149 -8.76 1.11 -39.36
CA ASP A 149 -10.02 1.04 -38.63
C ASP A 149 -9.98 1.94 -37.40
N TRP A 150 -10.56 3.14 -37.55
CA TRP A 150 -10.67 4.12 -36.48
C TRP A 150 -11.87 3.82 -35.60
N ILE A 151 -11.61 3.45 -34.35
CA ILE A 151 -12.65 3.15 -33.36
C ILE A 151 -12.53 4.09 -32.17
N ALA A 152 -13.67 4.43 -31.57
CA ALA A 152 -13.65 4.97 -30.21
C ALA A 152 -13.11 3.89 -29.27
N ASP A 153 -12.34 4.28 -28.25
CA ASP A 153 -11.94 3.35 -27.21
C ASP A 153 -13.19 2.80 -26.50
N PRO A 154 -13.46 1.48 -26.57
CA PRO A 154 -14.62 0.88 -25.90
C PRO A 154 -14.60 1.03 -24.37
N ASN A 155 -13.44 1.37 -23.79
CA ASN A 155 -13.24 1.56 -22.36
C ASN A 155 -13.19 3.04 -21.96
N ALA A 156 -13.40 3.99 -22.89
CA ALA A 156 -13.42 5.41 -22.54
C ALA A 156 -14.59 5.71 -21.58
N GLU A 157 -14.29 6.41 -20.48
CA GLU A 157 -15.30 6.82 -19.48
C GLU A 157 -16.31 7.81 -20.06
N GLU A 158 -15.85 8.66 -20.98
CA GLU A 158 -16.67 9.64 -21.67
C GLU A 158 -16.45 9.55 -23.19
N LEU A 159 -17.55 9.63 -23.92
CA LEU A 159 -17.59 9.63 -25.38
C LEU A 159 -18.26 10.92 -25.89
N VAL A 160 -17.72 11.48 -26.97
CA VAL A 160 -18.30 12.65 -27.65
C VAL A 160 -18.46 12.39 -29.15
N PRO A 161 -19.47 12.97 -29.82
CA PRO A 161 -19.64 12.82 -31.27
C PRO A 161 -18.44 13.36 -32.04
N ASP A 162 -17.97 12.63 -33.05
CA ASP A 162 -16.82 13.04 -33.88
C ASP A 162 -17.19 13.98 -35.05
N GLY A 163 -18.47 14.29 -35.21
CA GLY A 163 -18.98 15.13 -36.30
C GLY A 163 -19.18 14.41 -37.65
N PHE A 164 -18.79 13.14 -37.77
CA PHE A 164 -18.91 12.31 -38.98
C PHE A 164 -19.83 11.09 -38.79
N GLY A 165 -20.53 11.02 -37.65
CA GLY A 165 -21.45 9.95 -37.30
C GLY A 165 -20.83 8.84 -36.44
N GLY A 166 -19.58 9.00 -36.00
CA GLY A 166 -18.92 8.17 -35.00
C GLY A 166 -18.72 8.90 -33.66
N GLN A 167 -17.86 8.33 -32.81
CA GLN A 167 -17.54 8.88 -31.49
C GLN A 167 -16.02 8.96 -31.28
N ASN A 168 -15.58 9.92 -30.47
CA ASN A 168 -14.24 10.06 -29.90
C ASN A 168 -14.29 9.65 -28.42
N GLY A 169 -13.22 9.02 -27.93
CA GLY A 169 -12.97 8.90 -26.49
C GLY A 169 -12.47 10.21 -25.92
N VAL A 170 -12.80 10.50 -24.67
CA VAL A 170 -12.30 11.66 -23.94
C VAL A 170 -11.28 11.21 -22.91
N LEU A 171 -10.16 11.93 -22.85
CA LEU A 171 -9.08 11.74 -21.88
C LEU A 171 -8.82 13.05 -21.14
N LEU A 172 -8.81 13.03 -19.82
CA LEU A 172 -8.45 14.17 -18.97
C LEU A 172 -7.02 13.97 -18.44
N VAL A 173 -6.09 14.85 -18.84
CA VAL A 173 -4.67 14.77 -18.50
C VAL A 173 -4.30 15.90 -17.58
N CYS A 174 -3.92 15.59 -16.33
CA CYS A 174 -3.53 16.58 -15.33
C CYS A 174 -4.50 17.78 -15.22
N THR A 175 -5.79 17.59 -15.52
CA THR A 175 -6.77 18.65 -15.35
C THR A 175 -6.89 18.93 -13.87
N THR A 176 -6.80 20.20 -13.47
CA THR A 176 -7.12 20.65 -12.11
C THR A 176 -8.61 20.52 -11.85
N GLY A 177 -9.10 19.29 -11.78
CA GLY A 177 -10.04 18.95 -10.73
C GLY A 177 -9.19 18.72 -9.50
N CYS A 178 -9.60 19.25 -8.35
CA CYS A 178 -9.33 18.49 -7.14
C CYS A 178 -9.87 17.10 -7.47
N GLY A 179 -9.05 16.04 -7.36
CA GLY A 179 -9.62 14.68 -7.41
C GLY A 179 -10.84 14.64 -6.48
N GLU A 180 -11.77 13.71 -6.70
CA GLU A 180 -12.95 13.58 -5.82
C GLU A 180 -12.52 13.84 -4.38
N ILE A 181 -13.00 14.93 -3.77
CA ILE A 181 -12.56 15.32 -2.40
C ILE A 181 -12.89 14.17 -1.43
N ASP A 182 -13.85 13.33 -1.84
CA ASP A 182 -14.32 12.12 -1.21
C ASP A 182 -13.60 10.83 -1.68
N ALA A 183 -12.60 10.89 -2.56
CA ALA A 183 -11.72 9.75 -2.84
C ALA A 183 -10.69 9.56 -1.72
N PHE A 184 -10.38 8.31 -1.40
CA PHE A 184 -9.35 8.00 -0.41
C PHE A 184 -7.97 8.18 -1.01
N ASP A 185 -7.08 8.87 -0.31
CA ASP A 185 -5.67 9.04 -0.65
C ASP A 185 -4.79 8.58 0.51
N TRP A 186 -3.79 7.74 0.23
CA TRP A 186 -2.86 7.26 1.25
C TRP A 186 -2.03 8.39 1.89
N ARG A 187 -1.88 9.53 1.21
CA ARG A 187 -1.17 10.71 1.74
C ARG A 187 -1.92 11.38 2.89
N ASP A 188 -3.23 11.16 2.98
CA ASP A 188 -4.09 11.68 4.05
C ASP A 188 -4.27 10.67 5.19
N ALA A 189 -3.71 9.46 5.07
CA ALA A 189 -3.89 8.40 6.06
C ALA A 189 -3.03 8.63 7.31
N VAL A 190 -3.67 8.52 8.46
CA VAL A 190 -3.03 8.38 9.78
C VAL A 190 -2.93 6.89 10.08
N MET A 191 -1.71 6.37 9.95
CA MET A 191 -1.43 4.94 10.08
C MET A 191 -1.05 4.57 11.51
N TYR A 192 -1.56 3.44 12.00
CA TYR A 192 -1.18 2.84 13.27
C TYR A 192 -0.66 1.42 13.08
N PHE A 193 0.61 1.18 13.43
CA PHE A 193 1.17 -0.17 13.43
C PHE A 193 0.80 -0.90 14.72
N ALA A 194 0.11 -2.04 14.58
CA ALA A 194 -0.24 -2.92 15.68
C ALA A 194 0.45 -4.28 15.52
N MET A 195 1.42 -4.55 16.39
CA MET A 195 1.94 -5.90 16.57
C MET A 195 0.89 -6.73 17.32
N VAL A 196 0.24 -7.65 16.62
CA VAL A 196 -0.97 -8.34 17.12
C VAL A 196 -0.72 -8.96 18.49
N ASP A 197 0.37 -9.71 18.65
CA ASP A 197 0.77 -10.38 19.91
C ASP A 197 0.94 -9.42 21.11
N ARG A 198 1.28 -8.15 20.86
CA ARG A 198 1.57 -7.17 21.92
C ARG A 198 0.47 -6.14 22.11
N PHE A 199 -0.52 -6.12 21.21
CA PHE A 199 -1.48 -5.02 21.15
C PHE A 199 -2.63 -5.21 22.14
N ARG A 200 -3.37 -6.32 22.03
CA ARG A 200 -4.50 -6.59 22.91
C ARG A 200 -4.87 -8.06 22.91
N ASP A 201 -4.90 -8.65 24.10
CA ASP A 201 -5.35 -10.01 24.37
C ASP A 201 -6.86 -10.00 24.65
N SER A 202 -7.61 -10.91 24.02
CA SER A 202 -9.06 -11.05 24.18
C SER A 202 -9.49 -12.17 25.13
N ASP A 203 -8.64 -13.17 25.38
CA ASP A 203 -9.03 -14.42 26.02
C ASP A 203 -8.12 -14.86 27.19
N GLY A 204 -7.05 -14.11 27.46
CA GLY A 204 -6.11 -14.36 28.54
C GLY A 204 -5.15 -15.50 28.25
N ARG A 205 -5.04 -15.96 26.99
CA ARG A 205 -4.17 -17.09 26.61
C ARG A 205 -2.89 -16.59 25.97
N ALA A 206 -1.79 -17.12 26.49
CA ALA A 206 -0.50 -17.06 25.82
C ALA A 206 -0.01 -18.50 25.60
N ASP A 207 0.11 -18.88 24.34
CA ASP A 207 0.59 -20.22 23.94
C ASP A 207 2.12 -20.17 23.72
N PRO A 208 2.95 -20.60 24.69
CA PRO A 208 4.39 -20.46 24.60
C PRO A 208 5.00 -21.40 23.56
N VAL A 209 6.12 -20.98 22.96
CA VAL A 209 6.96 -21.84 22.12
C VAL A 209 8.01 -22.54 23.00
N PRO A 210 8.13 -23.88 22.96
CA PRO A 210 9.15 -24.59 23.73
C PRO A 210 10.56 -24.07 23.45
N GLY A 211 11.31 -23.80 24.53
CA GLY A 211 12.71 -23.36 24.44
C GLY A 211 12.91 -21.85 24.27
N ALA A 212 11.87 -21.08 23.94
CA ALA A 212 11.97 -19.62 23.91
C ALA A 212 12.01 -19.05 25.33
N THR A 213 12.78 -17.98 25.51
CA THR A 213 12.98 -17.34 26.81
C THR A 213 11.72 -16.60 27.22
N GLY A 214 11.05 -17.10 28.26
CA GLY A 214 9.94 -16.39 28.88
C GLY A 214 10.40 -15.13 29.62
N GLY A 215 9.62 -14.06 29.48
CA GLY A 215 9.74 -12.85 30.28
C GLY A 215 8.84 -12.87 31.51
N ASP A 216 9.19 -12.04 32.49
CA ASP A 216 8.29 -11.47 33.49
C ASP A 216 8.33 -9.97 33.19
N ALA A 217 7.18 -9.30 33.07
CA ALA A 217 7.11 -7.86 32.77
C ALA A 217 7.96 -6.99 33.72
N THR A 218 8.38 -7.52 34.87
CA THR A 218 9.30 -6.88 35.82
C THR A 218 10.80 -7.11 35.55
N ARG A 219 11.19 -8.04 34.66
CA ARG A 219 12.59 -8.49 34.44
C ARG A 219 13.13 -8.26 33.03
N GLY A 220 12.28 -7.93 32.06
CA GLY A 220 12.68 -7.64 30.68
C GLY A 220 11.64 -8.07 29.66
N PRO A 221 11.81 -7.70 28.38
CA PRO A 221 10.90 -8.10 27.32
C PRO A 221 10.94 -9.63 27.15
N SER A 222 9.78 -10.25 26.99
CA SER A 222 9.66 -11.69 26.74
C SER A 222 10.04 -12.01 25.29
N GLY A 223 10.81 -13.08 25.12
CA GLY A 223 11.02 -13.73 23.83
C GLY A 223 9.85 -14.65 23.45
N GLN A 224 8.82 -14.78 24.28
CA GLN A 224 7.62 -15.56 24.01
C GLN A 224 6.50 -14.72 23.40
N TYR A 225 5.50 -15.41 22.83
CA TYR A 225 4.17 -14.86 22.63
C TYR A 225 3.59 -14.40 23.97
N GLU A 226 2.92 -13.25 23.96
CA GLU A 226 2.30 -12.60 25.13
C GLU A 226 0.78 -12.64 25.08
N GLY A 227 0.19 -13.17 24.01
CA GLY A 227 -1.23 -13.53 23.93
C GLY A 227 -2.14 -12.50 23.27
N GLY A 228 -1.60 -11.42 22.70
CA GLY A 228 -2.39 -10.53 21.86
C GLY A 228 -2.91 -11.25 20.60
N ASP A 229 -4.16 -10.97 20.22
CA ASP A 229 -4.87 -11.75 19.21
C ASP A 229 -5.74 -10.87 18.29
N LEU A 230 -6.18 -11.46 17.17
CA LEU A 230 -7.01 -10.78 16.17
C LEU A 230 -8.39 -10.38 16.71
N PRO A 231 -9.09 -11.17 17.56
CA PRO A 231 -10.30 -10.70 18.22
C PRO A 231 -10.06 -9.49 19.14
N GLY A 232 -8.94 -9.44 19.86
CA GLY A 232 -8.54 -8.34 20.72
C GLY A 232 -8.25 -7.09 19.91
N ALA A 233 -7.50 -7.22 18.81
CA ALA A 233 -7.29 -6.13 17.84
C ALA A 233 -8.62 -5.63 17.26
N THR A 234 -9.54 -6.53 16.92
CA THR A 234 -10.90 -6.18 16.44
C THR A 234 -11.65 -5.36 17.48
N GLY A 235 -11.61 -5.77 18.75
CA GLY A 235 -12.25 -5.05 19.85
C GLY A 235 -11.65 -3.67 20.16
N ALA A 236 -10.51 -3.32 19.57
CA ALA A 236 -9.84 -2.03 19.74
C ALA A 236 -10.07 -1.04 18.57
N LEU A 237 -10.78 -1.44 17.51
CA LEU A 237 -11.00 -0.58 16.33
C LEU A 237 -11.72 0.73 16.68
N ASP A 238 -12.70 0.70 17.59
CA ASP A 238 -13.38 1.92 18.06
C ASP A 238 -12.42 2.86 18.79
N TYR A 239 -11.50 2.32 19.59
CA TYR A 239 -10.45 3.10 20.25
C TYR A 239 -9.49 3.73 19.23
N LEU A 240 -9.08 2.97 18.22
CA LEU A 240 -8.20 3.47 17.16
C LEU A 240 -8.91 4.56 16.34
N ALA A 241 -10.20 4.40 16.06
CA ALA A 241 -10.99 5.43 15.38
C ALA A 241 -11.09 6.72 16.21
N ASP A 242 -11.35 6.62 17.52
CA ASP A 242 -11.39 7.76 18.45
C ASP A 242 -10.03 8.46 18.57
N LEU A 243 -8.93 7.69 18.50
CA LEU A 243 -7.57 8.22 18.43
C LEU A 243 -7.28 9.01 17.14
N GLY A 244 -8.09 8.83 16.10
CA GLY A 244 -7.91 9.48 14.79
C GLY A 244 -7.20 8.62 13.76
N VAL A 245 -7.02 7.32 14.02
CA VAL A 245 -6.44 6.37 13.07
C VAL A 245 -7.42 6.15 11.91
N THR A 246 -6.90 6.18 10.69
CA THR A 246 -7.66 5.94 9.45
C THR A 246 -7.13 4.72 8.69
N ALA A 247 -5.93 4.23 9.04
CA ALA A 247 -5.38 2.99 8.52
C ALA A 247 -4.67 2.18 9.63
N VAL A 248 -5.04 0.91 9.80
CA VAL A 248 -4.33 0.00 10.72
C VAL A 248 -3.38 -0.87 9.93
N TRP A 249 -2.11 -0.88 10.31
CA TRP A 249 -1.08 -1.75 9.78
C TRP A 249 -0.83 -2.87 10.78
N LEU A 250 -1.24 -4.10 10.46
CA LEU A 250 -1.00 -5.27 11.30
C LEU A 250 0.38 -5.87 11.00
N SER A 251 1.06 -6.34 12.06
CA SER A 251 2.19 -7.26 11.92
C SER A 251 1.82 -8.48 11.07
N ALA A 252 2.81 -9.10 10.45
CA ALA A 252 2.63 -10.21 9.51
C ALA A 252 1.82 -11.35 10.16
N PRO A 253 0.59 -11.62 9.70
CA PRO A 253 -0.34 -12.52 10.39
C PRO A 253 -0.17 -14.00 9.98
N TYR A 254 0.84 -14.31 9.18
CA TYR A 254 1.03 -15.65 8.60
C TYR A 254 1.57 -16.62 9.64
N GLU A 255 1.30 -17.92 9.44
CA GLU A 255 1.89 -18.99 10.25
C GLU A 255 3.42 -18.89 10.29
N ASN A 256 3.99 -18.92 11.49
CA ASN A 256 5.41 -18.85 11.71
C ASN A 256 6.01 -20.18 12.18
N ARG A 257 7.34 -20.23 12.27
CA ARG A 257 8.01 -21.39 12.88
C ARG A 257 7.54 -21.62 14.32
N ASP A 258 7.40 -22.89 14.69
CA ASP A 258 6.96 -23.32 16.03
C ASP A 258 8.13 -23.74 16.95
N SER A 259 9.34 -23.24 16.66
CA SER A 259 10.56 -23.54 17.40
C SER A 259 11.30 -22.27 17.77
N ALA A 260 11.97 -22.28 18.92
CA ALA A 260 12.76 -21.14 19.36
C ALA A 260 14.02 -20.94 18.50
N GLY A 261 14.37 -19.68 18.24
CA GLY A 261 15.59 -19.26 17.55
C GLY A 261 16.45 -18.35 18.42
N ALA A 262 17.77 -18.40 18.24
CA ALA A 262 18.69 -17.52 18.96
C ALA A 262 18.74 -16.12 18.35
N ALA A 263 19.20 -15.13 19.12
CA ALA A 263 19.60 -13.84 18.57
C ALA A 263 20.72 -13.99 17.51
N ILE A 264 20.86 -12.96 16.67
CA ILE A 264 21.94 -12.84 15.67
C ILE A 264 23.33 -13.05 16.28
N ASP A 265 23.55 -12.44 17.46
CA ASP A 265 24.77 -12.59 18.24
C ASP A 265 24.42 -13.13 19.64
N PRO A 266 24.44 -14.47 19.81
CA PRO A 266 24.14 -15.10 21.08
C PRO A 266 25.11 -14.76 22.22
N ALA A 267 26.31 -14.21 21.90
CA ALA A 267 27.25 -13.77 22.91
C ALA A 267 26.83 -12.43 23.52
N SER A 268 26.18 -11.58 22.73
CA SER A 268 25.60 -10.30 23.18
C SER A 268 24.20 -10.49 23.78
N ASP A 269 23.44 -11.45 23.26
CA ASP A 269 22.06 -11.71 23.66
C ASP A 269 21.81 -13.22 23.75
N SER A 270 21.80 -13.74 24.97
CA SER A 270 21.58 -15.17 25.23
C SER A 270 20.11 -15.61 25.14
N HIS A 271 19.18 -14.72 24.82
CA HIS A 271 17.76 -15.07 24.74
C HIS A 271 17.48 -15.98 23.54
N GLN A 272 16.47 -16.81 23.72
CA GLN A 272 15.83 -17.55 22.65
C GLN A 272 14.47 -16.89 22.39
N TYR A 273 14.14 -16.71 21.14
CA TYR A 273 12.95 -16.02 20.68
C TYR A 273 12.00 -17.00 20.02
N SER A 274 10.72 -16.82 20.27
CA SER A 274 9.64 -17.33 19.43
C SER A 274 9.41 -16.36 18.28
N ALA A 275 8.60 -16.77 17.31
CA ALA A 275 8.26 -15.96 16.14
C ALA A 275 7.15 -14.92 16.41
N TYR A 276 6.97 -14.46 17.65
CA TYR A 276 5.85 -13.58 18.06
C TYR A 276 5.73 -12.29 17.23
N HIS A 277 6.82 -11.85 16.59
CA HIS A 277 6.87 -10.67 15.75
C HIS A 277 6.29 -10.89 14.34
N GLY A 278 6.10 -12.13 13.89
CA GLY A 278 5.51 -12.48 12.58
C GLY A 278 6.47 -12.53 11.39
N TYR A 279 7.78 -12.36 11.62
CA TYR A 279 8.80 -12.29 10.56
C TYR A 279 9.62 -13.58 10.42
N TRP A 280 9.13 -14.72 10.93
CA TRP A 280 9.71 -16.03 10.64
C TRP A 280 8.65 -16.91 9.95
N PRO A 281 8.13 -16.48 8.77
CA PRO A 281 7.02 -17.16 8.13
C PRO A 281 7.44 -18.57 7.73
N SER A 282 6.66 -19.56 8.15
CA SER A 282 6.94 -20.98 7.91
C SER A 282 5.83 -21.63 7.09
N PRO A 283 5.61 -21.19 5.83
CA PRO A 283 4.54 -21.73 5.00
C PRO A 283 4.79 -23.20 4.66
N ALA A 284 3.71 -23.92 4.35
CA ALA A 284 3.80 -25.20 3.67
C ALA A 284 4.43 -25.05 2.25
N ASN A 285 4.60 -26.15 1.52
CA ASN A 285 4.93 -26.05 0.10
C ASN A 285 3.71 -25.56 -0.69
N ILE A 286 3.61 -24.24 -0.88
CA ILE A 286 2.48 -23.59 -1.55
C ILE A 286 2.76 -23.49 -3.05
N ASP A 287 1.86 -24.07 -3.85
CA ASP A 287 1.81 -23.86 -5.29
C ASP A 287 1.11 -22.53 -5.62
N TYR A 288 1.84 -21.63 -6.28
CA TYR A 288 1.36 -20.33 -6.76
C TYR A 288 1.10 -20.29 -8.27
N SER A 289 1.06 -21.45 -8.95
CA SER A 289 0.76 -21.55 -10.39
C SER A 289 -0.57 -20.90 -10.78
N ASP A 290 -1.55 -20.94 -9.88
CA ASP A 290 -2.70 -20.03 -9.88
C ASP A 290 -2.60 -19.07 -8.67
N PRO A 291 -2.13 -17.82 -8.86
CA PRO A 291 -1.98 -16.87 -7.77
C PRO A 291 -3.32 -16.45 -7.16
N ARG A 292 -4.46 -16.68 -7.84
CA ARG A 292 -5.79 -16.42 -7.28
C ARG A 292 -6.29 -17.57 -6.40
N ASN A 293 -5.67 -18.75 -6.50
CA ASN A 293 -6.06 -19.93 -5.75
C ASN A 293 -4.84 -20.77 -5.33
N PRO A 294 -3.96 -20.23 -4.46
CA PRO A 294 -2.78 -20.94 -4.00
C PRO A 294 -3.15 -22.20 -3.22
N SER A 295 -2.35 -23.26 -3.36
CA SER A 295 -2.62 -24.55 -2.73
C SER A 295 -1.39 -25.15 -2.03
N PRO A 296 -1.44 -25.38 -0.70
CA PRO A 296 -2.51 -24.97 0.20
C PRO A 296 -2.57 -23.45 0.34
N ARG A 297 -3.70 -22.93 0.84
CA ARG A 297 -3.83 -21.50 1.13
C ARG A 297 -2.88 -21.12 2.29
N PRO A 298 -2.20 -19.96 2.25
CA PRO A 298 -1.45 -19.46 3.38
C PRO A 298 -2.30 -19.44 4.66
N ALA A 299 -1.76 -19.99 5.74
CA ALA A 299 -2.41 -20.04 7.04
C ALA A 299 -2.13 -18.76 7.84
N VAL A 300 -3.09 -18.40 8.69
CA VAL A 300 -2.91 -17.39 9.75
C VAL A 300 -2.26 -18.06 10.94
N GLU A 301 -1.33 -17.38 11.60
CA GLU A 301 -0.66 -17.86 12.82
C GLU A 301 -1.68 -18.27 13.87
N SER A 302 -1.68 -19.55 14.20
CA SER A 302 -2.68 -20.14 15.09
C SER A 302 -2.74 -19.50 16.48
N ARG A 303 -1.63 -18.93 16.96
CA ARG A 303 -1.55 -18.24 18.28
C ARG A 303 -2.23 -16.88 18.32
N ILE A 304 -2.40 -16.21 17.17
CA ILE A 304 -3.08 -14.91 17.09
C ILE A 304 -4.52 -15.03 16.59
N GLY A 305 -4.93 -16.22 16.14
CA GLY A 305 -6.30 -16.51 15.71
C GLY A 305 -6.38 -17.34 14.44
N SER A 306 -7.49 -17.19 13.72
CA SER A 306 -7.78 -17.95 12.51
C SER A 306 -7.96 -17.08 11.27
N ALA A 307 -8.00 -17.71 10.10
CA ALA A 307 -8.40 -17.04 8.86
C ALA A 307 -9.83 -16.46 8.92
N SER A 308 -10.69 -16.95 9.82
CA SER A 308 -11.99 -16.34 10.07
C SER A 308 -11.85 -15.05 10.85
N ASP A 309 -11.03 -15.04 11.91
CA ASP A 309 -10.81 -13.87 12.76
C ASP A 309 -10.15 -12.74 11.98
N LEU A 310 -9.21 -13.08 11.09
CA LEU A 310 -8.59 -12.09 10.20
C LEU A 310 -9.61 -11.43 9.27
N ARG A 311 -10.56 -12.20 8.72
CA ARG A 311 -11.66 -11.63 7.91
C ARG A 311 -12.57 -10.76 8.75
N THR A 312 -12.94 -11.22 9.94
CA THR A 312 -13.75 -10.42 10.88
C THR A 312 -13.07 -9.10 11.21
N PHE A 313 -11.76 -9.10 11.46
CA PHE A 313 -10.99 -7.87 11.70
C PHE A 313 -11.09 -6.91 10.52
N VAL A 314 -10.82 -7.38 9.30
CA VAL A 314 -10.89 -6.57 8.07
C VAL A 314 -12.29 -6.03 7.83
N ASP A 315 -13.30 -6.89 7.93
CA ASP A 315 -14.70 -6.50 7.72
C ASP A 315 -15.14 -5.48 8.77
N THR A 316 -14.71 -5.64 10.02
CA THR A 316 -15.03 -4.71 11.11
C THR A 316 -14.31 -3.38 10.91
N ALA A 317 -13.02 -3.38 10.55
CA ALA A 317 -12.29 -2.16 10.26
C ALA A 317 -12.96 -1.38 9.11
N HIS A 318 -13.34 -2.04 8.02
CA HIS A 318 -14.08 -1.40 6.93
C HIS A 318 -15.50 -0.95 7.32
N ALA A 319 -16.08 -1.48 8.40
CA ALA A 319 -17.35 -1.01 8.95
C ALA A 319 -17.17 0.14 9.97
N THR A 320 -15.97 0.32 10.52
CA THR A 320 -15.63 1.42 11.44
C THR A 320 -15.34 2.69 10.66
N THR A 321 -16.08 3.75 10.97
CA THR A 321 -15.83 5.09 10.43
C THR A 321 -14.71 5.78 11.19
N GLY A 322 -13.61 6.10 10.52
CA GLY A 322 -12.49 6.86 11.06
C GLY A 322 -12.85 8.34 11.28
N ALA A 323 -11.94 9.08 11.92
CA ALA A 323 -12.13 10.51 12.21
C ALA A 323 -12.24 11.39 10.94
N ASP A 324 -11.80 10.89 9.80
CA ASP A 324 -11.96 11.49 8.47
C ASP A 324 -13.35 11.24 7.84
N GLY A 325 -14.26 10.56 8.56
CA GLY A 325 -15.60 10.24 8.09
C GLY A 325 -15.66 9.06 7.12
N ARG A 326 -14.57 8.28 6.97
CA ARG A 326 -14.45 7.22 5.97
C ARG A 326 -14.20 5.84 6.61
N PRO A 327 -14.47 4.74 5.89
CA PRO A 327 -14.07 3.41 6.32
C PRO A 327 -12.57 3.29 6.62
N MET A 328 -12.21 2.81 7.81
CA MET A 328 -10.83 2.56 8.19
C MET A 328 -10.19 1.51 7.26
N LYS A 329 -8.95 1.75 6.82
CA LYS A 329 -8.18 0.84 5.97
C LYS A 329 -7.36 -0.14 6.79
N VAL A 330 -7.02 -1.26 6.17
CA VAL A 330 -6.13 -2.27 6.74
C VAL A 330 -4.96 -2.51 5.81
N LEU A 331 -3.75 -2.51 6.36
CA LEU A 331 -2.54 -3.03 5.74
C LEU A 331 -2.07 -4.25 6.53
N PHE A 332 -1.45 -5.18 5.82
CA PHE A 332 -0.69 -6.25 6.43
C PHE A 332 0.78 -6.02 6.13
N ASP A 333 1.63 -6.24 7.11
CA ASP A 333 3.03 -6.48 6.81
C ASP A 333 3.15 -7.76 5.98
N TYR A 334 3.90 -7.67 4.89
CA TYR A 334 4.04 -8.76 3.94
C TYR A 334 5.52 -9.12 3.75
N VAL A 335 5.88 -10.29 4.28
CA VAL A 335 7.24 -10.82 4.25
C VAL A 335 7.48 -11.56 2.93
N MET A 336 7.88 -10.82 1.90
CA MET A 336 8.18 -11.37 0.57
C MET A 336 9.63 -11.81 0.37
N ASN A 337 10.52 -11.31 1.21
CA ASN A 337 11.96 -11.39 0.98
C ASN A 337 12.60 -12.68 1.53
N HIS A 338 11.92 -13.42 2.40
CA HIS A 338 12.41 -14.68 2.96
C HIS A 338 11.28 -15.57 3.49
N VAL A 339 11.64 -16.83 3.76
CA VAL A 339 10.87 -17.78 4.59
C VAL A 339 11.81 -18.41 5.62
N ASP A 340 11.24 -18.96 6.68
CA ASP A 340 12.00 -19.71 7.67
C ASP A 340 12.62 -20.99 7.09
N ILE A 341 13.77 -21.40 7.62
CA ILE A 341 14.50 -22.59 7.16
C ILE A 341 13.74 -23.90 7.43
N ASP A 342 12.86 -23.91 8.43
CA ASP A 342 12.03 -25.05 8.78
C ASP A 342 10.73 -25.09 7.94
N SER A 343 10.53 -24.14 7.02
CA SER A 343 9.34 -24.05 6.18
C SER A 343 9.23 -25.18 5.16
N GLY A 344 8.00 -25.58 4.85
CA GLY A 344 7.71 -26.58 3.81
C GLY A 344 8.09 -26.11 2.41
N LEU A 345 8.02 -24.80 2.15
CA LEU A 345 8.48 -24.22 0.88
C LEU A 345 9.99 -24.34 0.71
N HIS A 346 10.76 -24.03 1.76
CA HIS A 346 12.22 -24.21 1.74
C HIS A 346 12.62 -25.68 1.56
N ALA A 347 11.96 -26.58 2.30
CA ALA A 347 12.21 -28.01 2.22
C ALA A 347 11.94 -28.58 0.82
N ALA A 348 10.91 -28.10 0.13
CA ALA A 348 10.55 -28.55 -1.21
C ALA A 348 11.42 -27.95 -2.32
N HIS A 349 11.89 -26.72 -2.13
CA HIS A 349 12.61 -25.93 -3.13
C HIS A 349 13.92 -25.34 -2.60
N PRO A 350 14.86 -26.17 -2.10
CA PRO A 350 16.11 -25.69 -1.52
C PRO A 350 17.02 -25.00 -2.53
N ASP A 351 16.79 -25.20 -3.83
CA ASP A 351 17.48 -24.60 -4.98
C ASP A 351 17.01 -23.18 -5.29
N TRP A 352 15.86 -22.75 -4.78
CA TRP A 352 15.40 -21.36 -4.93
C TRP A 352 16.19 -20.38 -4.05
N PHE A 353 16.86 -20.90 -3.01
CA PHE A 353 17.58 -20.09 -2.03
C PHE A 353 19.08 -20.06 -2.35
N ALA A 354 19.63 -18.84 -2.44
CA ALA A 354 21.02 -18.66 -2.80
C ALA A 354 21.96 -19.20 -1.71
N ARG A 355 22.93 -20.02 -2.12
CA ARG A 355 23.94 -20.61 -1.24
C ARG A 355 25.34 -20.23 -1.68
N ARG A 356 26.24 -20.15 -0.71
CA ARG A 356 27.69 -20.05 -0.94
C ARG A 356 28.21 -21.36 -1.54
N GLY A 357 29.42 -21.33 -2.10
CA GLY A 357 30.07 -22.52 -2.66
C GLY A 357 30.38 -23.62 -1.64
N ASP A 358 30.34 -23.31 -0.34
CA ASP A 358 30.44 -24.24 0.78
C ASP A 358 29.08 -24.78 1.25
N GLY A 359 27.98 -24.39 0.59
CA GLY A 359 26.61 -24.78 0.91
C GLY A 359 25.91 -23.93 1.97
N ARG A 360 26.62 -22.98 2.61
CA ARG A 360 26.09 -22.11 3.67
C ARG A 360 25.14 -21.05 3.11
N LEU A 361 24.10 -20.71 3.87
CA LEU A 361 23.28 -19.53 3.60
C LEU A 361 24.05 -18.27 4.02
N PRO A 362 24.26 -17.30 3.12
CA PRO A 362 24.87 -16.01 3.48
C PRO A 362 23.90 -15.19 4.33
N LEU A 363 24.34 -14.67 5.47
CA LEU A 363 23.46 -13.86 6.34
C LEU A 363 23.62 -12.37 6.07
N CYS A 364 22.53 -11.64 5.87
CA CYS A 364 22.58 -10.22 5.53
C CYS A 364 23.25 -9.37 6.64
N GLY A 365 22.85 -9.59 7.90
CA GLY A 365 23.34 -8.84 9.06
C GLY A 365 24.80 -9.12 9.41
N PRO A 366 25.14 -10.32 9.93
CA PRO A 366 26.49 -10.66 10.40
C PRO A 366 27.60 -10.50 9.36
N GLU A 367 27.31 -10.73 8.08
CA GLU A 367 28.29 -10.62 6.99
C GLU A 367 28.26 -9.25 6.29
N ASN A 368 27.38 -8.33 6.73
CA ASN A 368 27.19 -7.00 6.13
C ASN A 368 26.93 -7.06 4.61
N LEU A 369 26.00 -7.90 4.19
CA LEU A 369 25.71 -8.14 2.77
C LEU A 369 24.60 -7.25 2.22
N TRP A 370 23.99 -6.38 3.04
CA TRP A 370 22.89 -5.50 2.64
C TRP A 370 23.22 -4.68 1.38
N ASP A 371 24.42 -4.10 1.34
CA ASP A 371 24.87 -3.25 0.24
C ASP A 371 25.68 -4.02 -0.83
N ASP A 372 25.82 -5.35 -0.68
CA ASP A 372 26.53 -6.15 -1.68
C ASP A 372 25.65 -6.25 -2.95
N PRO A 373 26.15 -5.89 -4.14
CA PRO A 373 25.35 -5.85 -5.36
C PRO A 373 24.81 -7.22 -5.80
N TYR A 374 25.43 -8.31 -5.35
CA TYR A 374 24.95 -9.66 -5.62
C TYR A 374 24.18 -10.25 -4.43
N TRP A 375 24.70 -10.13 -3.22
CA TRP A 375 24.14 -10.75 -2.02
C TRP A 375 23.04 -9.93 -1.36
N GLY A 376 23.00 -8.60 -1.51
CA GLY A 376 21.97 -7.75 -0.91
C GLY A 376 20.55 -8.07 -1.36
N THR A 377 20.40 -8.77 -2.50
CA THR A 377 19.11 -9.24 -3.03
C THR A 377 18.87 -10.75 -2.80
N ARG A 378 19.77 -11.44 -2.08
CA ARG A 378 19.83 -12.91 -2.01
C ARG A 378 20.20 -13.50 -0.65
N CYS A 379 20.73 -12.68 0.26
CA CYS A 379 21.15 -13.13 1.57
C CYS A 379 19.92 -13.51 2.42
N ALA A 380 20.14 -14.45 3.33
CA ALA A 380 19.16 -14.90 4.30
C ALA A 380 19.13 -13.97 5.52
N PHE A 381 17.99 -13.98 6.19
CA PHE A 381 17.74 -13.30 7.45
C PHE A 381 17.95 -14.29 8.60
N THR A 382 18.26 -13.77 9.78
CA THR A 382 18.73 -14.54 10.93
C THR A 382 17.62 -15.21 11.71
#